data_AF-A0A432AT73-F1
#
_entry.id   AF-A0A432AT73-F1
#
_cell.length_a   1.000
_cell.length_b   1.000
_cell.length_c   1.000
_cell.angle_alpha   90.00
_cell.angle_beta   90.00
_cell.angle_gamma   90.00
#
_symmetry.space_group_name_H-M   'P 1'
#
loop_
_entity.id
_entity.type
_entity.pdbx_description
1 polymer ?
#
loop_
_entity_poly.entity_id
_entity_poly.type
_entity_poly.pdbx_seq_one_letter_code
_entity_poly.pdbx_strand_id
1 'polypeptide(L)'
;MPNGGPDCCGNCGFNKAVQEMAHPHPDQQERFWAISYCSLRHLKISNPFWTYCHNFRYGKPLPEPGEHVAIDGRVFGSGLYEGYVRIPWHGDTEPIVSTPCTCVICGRKTKRGISVVDEGQSIGFCTNRHYIDWWKTKHDDQNISSEGLETPEEFYGEKK
;
A
#
# COMPACT_ATOMS: atom_id res chain seq x y z
N MET A 1 -1.54 14.63 11.59
CA MET A 1 -2.74 13.84 11.18
C MET A 1 -2.27 12.80 10.16
N PRO A 2 -2.78 11.55 10.17
CA PRO A 2 -2.44 10.62 9.10
C PRO A 2 -3.05 11.21 7.83
N ASN A 3 -2.17 11.62 6.94
CA ASN A 3 -2.48 12.55 5.88
C ASN A 3 -3.03 11.82 4.62
N GLY A 4 -3.32 10.52 4.72
CA GLY A 4 -3.68 9.63 3.61
C GLY A 4 -5.02 9.87 2.88
N GLY A 5 -5.80 10.85 3.31
CA GLY A 5 -7.17 11.06 2.82
C GLY A 5 -8.21 10.17 3.53
N PRO A 6 -9.51 10.49 3.40
CA PRO A 6 -10.57 9.75 4.08
C PRO A 6 -10.81 8.34 3.51
N ASP A 7 -10.32 8.06 2.30
CA ASP A 7 -10.54 6.82 1.53
C ASP A 7 -9.58 5.67 1.88
N CYS A 8 -9.04 5.65 3.10
CA CYS A 8 -8.14 4.61 3.57
C CYS A 8 -8.87 3.44 4.27
N CYS A 9 -8.22 2.27 4.32
CA CYS A 9 -8.73 1.08 5.00
C CYS A 9 -9.01 1.28 6.49
N GLY A 10 -8.41 2.28 7.13
CA GLY A 10 -8.70 2.70 8.51
C GLY A 10 -10.10 3.28 8.69
N ASN A 11 -10.78 3.63 7.60
CA ASN A 11 -12.17 4.11 7.60
C ASN A 11 -13.12 3.16 6.85
N CYS A 12 -12.63 2.02 6.36
CA CYS A 12 -13.41 1.10 5.53
C CYS A 12 -14.24 0.13 6.38
N GLY A 13 -15.53 -0.01 6.08
CA GLY A 13 -16.42 -0.95 6.77
C GLY A 13 -15.99 -2.42 6.64
N PHE A 14 -15.23 -2.78 5.61
CA PHE A 14 -14.68 -4.14 5.48
C PHE A 14 -13.50 -4.42 6.42
N ASN A 15 -12.92 -3.40 7.05
CA ASN A 15 -11.86 -3.58 8.03
C ASN A 15 -12.46 -4.02 9.38
N LYS A 16 -12.05 -5.19 9.87
CA LYS A 16 -12.48 -5.73 11.18
C LYS A 16 -12.25 -4.75 12.34
N ALA A 17 -11.16 -3.99 12.32
CA ALA A 17 -10.91 -2.97 13.33
C ALA A 17 -11.98 -1.87 13.34
N VAL A 18 -12.45 -1.47 12.16
CA VAL A 18 -13.53 -0.48 12.01
C VAL A 18 -14.87 -1.08 12.45
N GLN A 19 -15.13 -2.35 12.16
CA GLN A 19 -16.35 -3.04 12.62
C GLN A 19 -16.43 -3.14 14.15
N GLU A 20 -15.29 -3.39 14.81
CA GLU A 20 -15.25 -3.56 16.27
C GLU A 20 -15.14 -2.24 17.04
N MET A 21 -14.45 -1.24 16.47
CA MET A 21 -14.05 -0.04 17.22
C MET A 21 -14.56 1.27 16.61
N ALA A 22 -15.09 1.25 15.38
CA ALA A 22 -15.40 2.40 14.53
C ALA A 22 -14.16 3.25 14.16
N HIS A 23 -13.45 3.80 15.14
CA HIS A 23 -12.23 4.58 14.98
C HIS A 23 -11.27 4.34 16.16
N PRO A 24 -9.94 4.43 15.96
CA PRO A 24 -9.00 4.25 17.07
C PRO A 24 -9.10 5.44 18.03
N HIS A 25 -9.42 5.17 19.29
CA HIS A 25 -9.12 6.11 20.37
C HIS A 25 -7.58 6.19 20.57
N PRO A 26 -6.99 7.34 20.96
CA PRO A 26 -5.53 7.50 21.06
C PRO A 26 -4.78 6.43 21.87
N ASP A 27 -5.40 5.85 22.90
CA ASP A 27 -4.84 4.78 23.74
C ASP A 27 -5.02 3.37 23.16
N GLN A 28 -5.81 3.21 22.08
CA GLN A 28 -6.13 1.93 21.46
C GLN A 28 -5.55 1.80 20.05
N GLN A 29 -4.63 2.69 19.66
CA GLN A 29 -4.02 2.71 18.34
C GLN A 29 -3.34 1.37 18.01
N GLU A 30 -2.53 0.83 18.92
CA GLU A 30 -1.87 -0.46 18.71
C GLU A 30 -2.87 -1.60 18.51
N ARG A 31 -3.94 -1.63 19.31
CA ARG A 31 -5.00 -2.63 19.16
C ARG A 31 -5.68 -2.52 17.80
N PHE A 32 -6.01 -1.31 17.36
CA PHE A 32 -6.64 -1.07 16.07
C PHE A 32 -5.77 -1.61 14.91
N TRP A 33 -4.45 -1.40 14.96
CA TRP A 33 -3.52 -1.94 13.97
C TRP A 33 -3.44 -3.46 14.07
N ALA A 34 -3.37 -4.01 15.28
CA ALA A 34 -3.24 -5.45 15.50
C ALA A 34 -4.44 -6.25 14.95
N ILE A 35 -5.66 -5.70 15.05
CA ILE A 35 -6.89 -6.35 14.56
C ILE A 35 -7.31 -5.90 13.15
N SER A 36 -6.53 -5.01 12.50
CA SER A 36 -6.85 -4.51 11.17
C SER A 36 -6.72 -5.61 10.11
N TYR A 37 -7.86 -5.97 9.54
CA TYR A 37 -7.99 -7.09 8.61
C TYR A 37 -9.16 -6.85 7.65
N CYS A 38 -8.93 -6.99 6.35
CA CYS A 38 -9.94 -6.86 5.32
C CYS A 38 -10.77 -8.14 5.24
N SER A 39 -12.01 -8.10 5.71
CA SER A 39 -12.95 -9.23 5.63
C SER A 39 -13.34 -9.61 4.20
N LEU A 40 -13.30 -8.67 3.25
CA LEU A 40 -13.61 -8.95 1.83
C LEU A 40 -12.46 -9.65 1.10
N ARG A 41 -11.23 -9.20 1.32
CA ARG A 41 -10.03 -9.72 0.63
C ARG A 41 -9.28 -10.78 1.44
N HIS A 42 -9.74 -11.06 2.66
CA HIS A 42 -9.08 -11.95 3.62
C HIS A 42 -7.61 -11.58 3.90
N LEU A 43 -7.32 -10.29 4.03
CA LEU A 43 -5.97 -9.73 4.02
C LEU A 43 -5.65 -8.98 5.31
N LYS A 44 -4.48 -9.23 5.90
CA LYS A 44 -3.97 -8.42 7.02
C LYS A 44 -3.58 -7.02 6.52
N ILE A 45 -3.95 -5.99 7.26
CA ILE A 45 -3.65 -4.60 6.90
C ILE A 45 -2.68 -4.03 7.92
N SER A 46 -1.40 -3.94 7.59
CA SER A 46 -0.38 -3.51 8.55
C SER A 46 -0.41 -2.01 8.81
N ASN A 47 -0.86 -1.22 7.83
CA ASN A 47 -0.93 0.23 7.95
C ASN A 47 -2.27 0.80 7.47
N PRO A 48 -3.38 0.61 8.22
CA PRO A 48 -4.74 0.87 7.76
C PRO A 48 -4.98 2.30 7.25
N PHE A 49 -4.31 3.30 7.82
CA PHE A 49 -4.46 4.70 7.40
C PHE A 49 -3.63 5.09 6.17
N TRP A 50 -2.88 4.13 5.62
CA TRP A 50 -2.06 4.27 4.42
C TRP A 50 -2.25 3.10 3.45
N THR A 51 -3.35 2.36 3.58
CA THR A 51 -3.76 1.29 2.67
C THR A 51 -5.07 1.65 2.00
N TYR A 52 -5.21 1.38 0.69
CA TYR A 52 -6.34 1.80 -0.14
C TYR A 52 -6.75 0.69 -1.12
N CYS A 53 -8.01 0.65 -1.55
CA CYS A 53 -8.47 -0.21 -2.66
C CYS A 53 -9.81 0.30 -3.21
N HIS A 54 -10.21 -0.16 -4.41
CA HIS A 54 -11.47 0.26 -5.04
C HIS A 54 -12.71 -0.24 -4.32
N ASN A 55 -12.60 -1.33 -3.54
CA ASN A 55 -13.70 -1.83 -2.71
C ASN A 55 -13.92 -1.02 -1.42
N PHE A 56 -13.28 0.15 -1.26
CA PHE A 56 -13.47 1.02 -0.10
C PHE A 56 -14.95 1.37 0.13
N ARG A 57 -15.42 1.21 1.37
CA ARG A 57 -16.78 1.56 1.78
C ARG A 57 -16.76 2.35 3.08
N TYR A 58 -17.12 3.63 3.01
CA TYR A 58 -17.29 4.50 4.18
C TYR A 58 -18.77 4.68 4.52
N GLY A 59 -19.15 4.43 5.79
CA GLY A 59 -20.48 4.74 6.31
C GLY A 59 -21.66 4.04 5.60
N LYS A 60 -21.39 3.06 4.73
CA LYS A 60 -22.40 2.27 4.02
C LYS A 60 -22.57 0.93 4.74
N PRO A 61 -23.80 0.36 4.77
CA PRO A 61 -24.00 -1.01 5.22
C PRO A 61 -23.07 -1.98 4.51
N LEU A 62 -22.58 -2.95 5.27
CA LEU A 62 -21.90 -4.09 4.70
C LEU A 62 -22.89 -4.96 3.92
N PRO A 63 -22.42 -5.71 2.91
CA PRO A 63 -23.25 -6.69 2.21
C PRO A 63 -23.88 -7.67 3.20
N GLU A 64 -25.10 -8.12 2.90
CA GLU A 64 -25.77 -9.13 3.71
C GLU A 64 -25.00 -10.47 3.66
N PRO A 65 -25.10 -11.32 4.70
CA PRO A 65 -24.49 -12.65 4.66
C PRO A 65 -24.93 -13.43 3.42
N GLY A 66 -23.97 -13.81 2.56
CA GLY A 66 -24.22 -14.53 1.30
C GLY A 66 -24.34 -13.63 0.07
N GLU A 67 -24.36 -12.30 0.22
CA GLU A 67 -24.24 -11.37 -0.90
C GLU A 67 -22.82 -11.40 -1.46
N HIS A 68 -22.70 -11.72 -2.76
CA HIS A 68 -21.41 -11.72 -3.44
C HIS A 68 -20.97 -10.30 -3.77
N VAL A 69 -19.81 -9.88 -3.27
CA VAL A 69 -19.14 -8.64 -3.68
C VAL A 69 -17.91 -8.97 -4.50
N ALA A 70 -17.88 -8.46 -5.74
CA ALA A 70 -16.73 -8.59 -6.60
C ALA A 70 -15.53 -7.82 -6.03
N ILE A 71 -14.38 -8.47 -5.96
CA ILE A 71 -13.10 -7.83 -5.65
C ILE A 71 -12.70 -6.99 -6.87
N ASP A 72 -12.53 -5.68 -6.66
CA ASP A 72 -12.24 -4.72 -7.71
C ASP A 72 -10.86 -4.09 -7.53
N GLY A 73 -10.04 -4.18 -8.58
CA GLY A 73 -8.69 -3.63 -8.60
C GLY A 73 -7.74 -4.15 -7.52
N ARG A 74 -6.59 -3.47 -7.41
CA ARG A 74 -5.51 -3.81 -6.47
C ARG A 74 -5.68 -3.13 -5.11
N VAL A 75 -4.95 -3.63 -4.14
CA VAL A 75 -4.65 -2.92 -2.90
C VAL A 75 -3.44 -2.03 -3.14
N PHE A 76 -3.43 -0.85 -2.55
CA PHE A 76 -2.36 0.13 -2.65
C PHE A 76 -1.86 0.51 -1.28
N GLY A 77 -0.56 0.75 -1.16
CA GLY A 77 0.09 1.36 -0.01
C GLY A 77 0.59 2.77 -0.33
N SER A 78 1.05 3.50 0.69
CA SER A 78 1.83 4.71 0.48
C SER A 78 3.17 4.39 -0.19
N GLY A 79 3.55 5.19 -1.19
CA GLY A 79 4.88 5.19 -1.77
C GLY A 79 5.96 5.76 -0.83
N LEU A 80 7.19 5.74 -1.30
CA LEU A 80 8.39 6.18 -0.58
C LEU A 80 8.53 7.71 -0.49
N TYR A 81 8.29 8.42 -1.59
CA TYR A 81 8.34 9.89 -1.69
C TYR A 81 7.33 10.39 -2.77
N GLU A 82 7.50 11.61 -3.30
CA GLU A 82 6.54 12.31 -4.21
C GLU A 82 5.16 12.64 -3.58
N GLY A 83 5.09 12.81 -2.26
CA GLY A 83 3.84 13.18 -1.58
C GLY A 83 2.90 11.98 -1.38
N TYR A 84 1.69 12.04 -1.94
CA TYR A 84 0.63 11.03 -1.78
C TYR A 84 0.60 9.96 -2.88
N VAL A 85 1.76 9.62 -3.45
CA VAL A 85 1.82 8.54 -4.44
C VAL A 85 1.39 7.24 -3.78
N ARG A 86 0.45 6.54 -4.44
CA ARG A 86 -0.03 5.21 -4.06
C ARG A 86 0.67 4.19 -4.94
N ILE A 87 1.37 3.23 -4.33
CA ILE A 87 2.00 2.12 -5.04
C ILE A 87 1.16 0.85 -4.84
N PRO A 88 0.93 0.03 -5.88
CA PRO A 88 0.14 -1.18 -5.76
C PRO A 88 0.87 -2.19 -4.87
N TRP A 89 0.12 -3.11 -4.28
CA TRP A 89 0.68 -4.31 -3.65
C TRP A 89 1.08 -5.33 -4.72
N HIS A 90 2.02 -6.21 -4.37
CA HIS A 90 2.36 -7.36 -5.21
C HIS A 90 1.49 -8.56 -4.82
N GLY A 91 0.32 -8.68 -5.47
CA GLY A 91 -0.71 -9.62 -5.04
C GLY A 91 -1.21 -9.26 -3.64
N ASP A 92 -1.06 -10.19 -2.70
CA ASP A 92 -1.41 -10.01 -1.28
C ASP A 92 -0.22 -9.52 -0.42
N THR A 93 0.91 -9.20 -1.07
CA THR A 93 2.13 -8.77 -0.38
C THR A 93 2.23 -7.24 -0.34
N GLU A 94 2.22 -6.69 0.87
CA GLU A 94 2.42 -5.27 1.14
C GLU A 94 3.88 -4.85 0.87
N PRO A 95 4.12 -3.78 0.09
CA PRO A 95 5.46 -3.19 -0.01
C PRO A 95 5.81 -2.45 1.28
N ILE A 96 6.99 -2.75 1.83
CA ILE A 96 7.55 -2.08 2.99
C ILE A 96 8.38 -0.89 2.51
N VAL A 97 7.97 0.32 2.91
CA VAL A 97 8.67 1.56 2.54
C VAL A 97 9.62 2.04 3.64
N SER A 98 10.58 2.90 3.26
CA SER A 98 11.61 3.47 4.14
C SER A 98 12.51 2.43 4.82
N THR A 99 12.77 1.31 4.15
CA THR A 99 13.68 0.26 4.61
C THR A 99 15.00 0.28 3.84
N PRO A 100 16.16 -0.03 4.45
CA PRO A 100 17.40 -0.21 3.71
C PRO A 100 17.30 -1.36 2.70
N CYS A 101 17.74 -1.13 1.47
CA CYS A 101 17.73 -2.17 0.44
C CYS A 101 18.78 -1.93 -0.66
N THR A 102 19.04 -2.97 -1.47
CA THR A 102 19.75 -2.85 -2.74
C THR A 102 18.73 -2.91 -3.87
N CYS A 103 18.72 -1.91 -4.75
CA CYS A 103 17.77 -1.87 -5.85
C CYS A 103 18.07 -2.96 -6.88
N VAL A 104 17.09 -3.80 -7.21
CA VAL A 104 17.26 -4.88 -8.20
C VAL A 104 17.34 -4.38 -9.64
N ILE A 105 16.87 -3.16 -9.92
CA ILE A 105 16.91 -2.56 -11.27
C ILE A 105 18.27 -1.93 -11.57
N CYS A 106 18.81 -1.10 -10.65
CA CYS A 106 20.04 -0.33 -10.91
C CYS A 106 21.22 -0.66 -9.98
N GLY A 107 21.06 -1.61 -9.04
CA GLY A 107 22.12 -2.00 -8.09
C GLY A 107 22.40 -0.99 -6.97
N ARG A 108 21.72 0.17 -6.94
CA ARG A 108 21.94 1.21 -5.92
C ARG A 108 21.59 0.71 -4.52
N LYS A 109 22.51 0.89 -3.58
CA LYS A 109 22.25 0.72 -2.13
C LYS A 109 21.62 2.00 -1.58
N THR A 110 20.47 1.88 -0.91
CA THR A 110 19.80 3.02 -0.25
C THR A 110 19.48 2.68 1.20
N LYS A 111 19.47 3.70 2.06
CA LYS A 111 19.03 3.59 3.46
C LYS A 111 17.50 3.62 3.57
N ARG A 112 16.83 4.20 2.57
CA ARG A 112 15.37 4.36 2.51
C ARG A 112 14.93 3.98 1.10
N GLY A 113 14.49 2.74 0.96
CA GLY A 113 13.93 2.18 -0.26
C GLY A 113 12.59 1.52 0.00
N ILE A 114 12.16 0.73 -0.99
CA ILE A 114 10.97 -0.11 -0.94
C ILE A 114 11.44 -1.55 -0.98
N SER A 115 10.87 -2.41 -0.17
CA SER A 115 11.07 -3.86 -0.27
C SER A 115 9.75 -4.59 -0.36
N VAL A 116 9.71 -5.65 -1.14
CA VAL A 116 8.54 -6.52 -1.29
C VAL A 116 9.02 -7.97 -1.38
N VAL A 117 8.18 -8.91 -0.98
CA VAL A 117 8.45 -10.34 -1.19
C VAL A 117 7.90 -10.76 -2.55
N ASP A 118 8.75 -11.31 -3.41
CA ASP A 118 8.43 -11.94 -4.68
C ASP A 118 8.95 -13.39 -4.61
N GLU A 119 8.07 -14.37 -4.81
CA GLU A 119 8.44 -15.81 -4.80
C GLU A 119 9.25 -16.24 -3.55
N GLY A 120 8.93 -15.67 -2.39
CA GLY A 120 9.60 -15.96 -1.11
C GLY A 120 10.93 -15.23 -0.91
N GLN A 121 11.37 -14.41 -1.86
CA GLN A 121 12.58 -13.59 -1.76
C GLN A 121 12.24 -12.12 -1.53
N SER A 122 12.95 -11.49 -0.60
CA SER A 122 12.86 -10.05 -0.41
C SER A 122 13.69 -9.33 -1.48
N ILE A 123 13.04 -8.51 -2.29
CA ILE A 123 13.68 -7.69 -3.32
C ILE A 123 13.49 -6.21 -3.01
N GLY A 124 14.46 -5.39 -3.42
CA GLY A 124 14.55 -3.98 -3.07
C GLY A 124 14.46 -3.02 -4.26
N PHE A 125 13.97 -1.80 -4.02
CA PHE A 125 13.87 -0.72 -5.00
C PHE A 125 14.26 0.62 -4.38
N CYS A 126 15.03 1.41 -5.11
CA CYS A 126 15.52 2.69 -4.61
C CYS A 126 14.51 3.85 -4.76
N THR A 127 13.47 3.67 -5.57
CA THR A 127 12.51 4.70 -5.98
C THR A 127 11.11 4.10 -6.16
N ASN A 128 10.06 4.93 -6.07
CA ASN A 128 8.70 4.53 -6.45
C ASN A 128 8.67 4.07 -7.91
N ARG A 129 9.33 4.83 -8.80
CA ARG A 129 9.48 4.49 -10.21
C ARG A 129 10.01 3.07 -10.45
N HIS A 130 11.13 2.71 -9.84
CA HIS A 130 11.71 1.38 -10.02
C HIS A 130 10.83 0.26 -9.45
N TYR A 131 10.11 0.53 -8.36
CA TYR A 131 9.11 -0.42 -7.87
C TYR A 131 8.02 -0.65 -8.93
N ILE A 132 7.47 0.41 -9.51
CA ILE A 132 6.42 0.32 -10.53
C ILE A 132 6.93 -0.34 -11.82
N ASP A 133 8.13 0.04 -12.29
CA ASP A 133 8.73 -0.54 -13.50
C ASP A 133 8.88 -2.06 -13.36
N TRP A 134 9.39 -2.53 -12.22
CA TRP A 134 9.45 -3.97 -11.94
C TRP A 134 8.06 -4.59 -11.81
N TRP A 135 7.14 -3.94 -11.09
CA TRP A 135 5.80 -4.47 -10.85
C TRP A 135 5.05 -4.71 -12.17
N LYS A 136 5.21 -3.82 -13.16
CA LYS A 136 4.64 -3.96 -14.51
C LYS A 136 5.24 -5.11 -15.33
N THR A 137 6.42 -5.63 -14.97
CA THR A 137 6.93 -6.86 -15.60
C THR A 137 6.19 -8.12 -15.12
N LYS A 138 5.50 -8.03 -13.97
CA LYS A 138 4.78 -9.13 -13.33
C LYS A 138 3.26 -9.01 -13.47
N HIS A 139 2.76 -7.80 -13.72
CA HIS A 139 1.33 -7.49 -13.75
C HIS A 139 0.98 -6.64 -14.97
N ASP A 140 0.03 -7.10 -15.78
CA ASP A 140 -0.54 -6.35 -16.89
C ASP A 140 -1.71 -5.49 -16.39
N ASP A 141 -1.41 -4.27 -15.95
CA ASP A 141 -2.41 -3.27 -15.52
C ASP A 141 -2.11 -1.92 -16.18
N GLN A 142 -2.98 -1.51 -17.10
CA GLN A 142 -2.84 -0.27 -17.87
C GLN A 142 -3.10 0.98 -17.04
N ASN A 143 -3.75 0.86 -15.88
CA ASN A 143 -4.02 2.00 -14.99
C ASN A 143 -2.80 2.37 -14.13
N ILE A 144 -1.76 1.53 -14.15
CA ILE A 144 -0.51 1.76 -13.42
C ILE A 144 0.57 2.20 -14.41
N SER A 145 1.14 3.37 -14.14
CA SER A 145 2.25 3.92 -14.91
C SER A 145 3.33 4.45 -13.97
N SER A 146 4.58 4.28 -14.39
CA SER A 146 5.73 4.94 -13.78
C SER A 146 6.01 6.32 -14.38
N GLU A 147 5.27 6.70 -15.42
CA GLU A 147 5.35 8.03 -16.02
C GLU A 147 4.96 9.09 -14.98
N GLY A 148 5.80 10.12 -14.83
CA GLY A 148 5.62 11.18 -13.84
C GLY A 148 6.23 10.91 -12.46
N LEU A 149 6.75 9.71 -12.20
CA LEU A 149 7.55 9.43 -11.01
C LEU A 149 9.02 9.81 -11.24
N GLU A 150 9.68 10.36 -10.21
CA GLU A 150 11.09 10.76 -10.29
C GLU A 150 11.96 9.53 -10.56
N THR A 151 12.84 9.66 -11.54
CA THR A 151 13.95 8.72 -11.78
C THR A 151 14.91 8.71 -10.57
N PRO A 152 15.72 7.65 -10.40
CA PRO A 152 16.82 7.70 -9.44
C PRO A 152 17.76 8.88 -9.67
N GLU A 153 18.00 9.28 -10.91
CA GLU A 153 18.86 10.41 -11.27
C GLU A 153 18.27 11.74 -10.80
N GLU A 154 16.96 11.94 -10.93
CA GLU A 154 16.26 13.12 -10.44
C GLU A 154 16.18 13.14 -8.90
N PHE A 155 15.86 11.99 -8.29
CA PHE A 155 15.67 11.91 -6.84
C PHE A 155 17.00 11.98 -6.06
N TYR A 156 18.04 11.29 -6.54
CA TYR A 156 19.37 11.29 -5.90
C TYR A 156 20.33 12.31 -6.50
N GLY A 157 19.93 13.01 -7.57
CA GLY A 157 20.68 14.15 -8.08
C GLY A 157 20.78 15.23 -7.02
N GLU A 158 21.93 15.90 -6.95
CA GLU A 158 22.08 17.06 -6.09
C GLU A 158 21.04 18.11 -6.50
N LYS A 159 20.00 18.28 -5.69
CA LYS A 159 19.20 19.52 -5.70
C LYS A 159 20.14 20.62 -5.23
N LYS A 160 20.89 21.19 -6.18
CA LYS A 160 21.72 22.39 -5.99
C LYS A 160 20.86 23.56 -5.54
#